data_AF-A0AAW2K6E1-F1
#
_entry.id   AF-A0AAW2K6E1-F1
#
_cell.length_a   1.000
_cell.length_b   1.000
_cell.length_c   1.000
_cell.angle_alpha   90.00
_cell.angle_beta   90.00
_cell.angle_gamma   90.00
#
_symmetry.space_group_name_H-M   'P 1'
#
loop_
_entity.id
_entity.type
_entity.pdbx_description
1 polymer ?
#
loop_
_entity_poly.entity_id
_entity_poly.type
_entity_poly.pdbx_seq_one_letter_code
_entity_poly.pdbx_strand_id
1 'polypeptide(L)'
;MYENMKTRVENVVKTGYITEEYRSSKHEAAFGKYKAEDFTIHHHPPIIQVVSESREEKDVGGCCMPNLIYVSRQKIPTSPHHFKAGALNVLLRVSAVTTNAPTILTLDCDMVSNDPSTPFKMLCYFMDNSIGPNLAMFSSQFVSMGSKADIYSSEFKRVYHINPIGLNGLSALTTLGLVHSSADGPSMASPIITIMPEIPELTLDYVVEKPVHDRAILELAHYVASSEYENQTKWGSEVGFRYGSLVEDYTPVIDYIVRDGSPCIAAQKGPHFCPRCQSPSMTW
;
A
#
# COMPACT_ATOMS: atom_id res chain seq x y z
N MET A 1 28.72 -0.74 -6.05
CA MET A 1 27.41 -0.34 -6.61
C MET A 1 26.55 0.37 -5.57
N TYR A 2 26.27 -0.25 -4.42
CA TYR A 2 25.45 0.34 -3.34
C TYR A 2 25.97 1.69 -2.84
N GLU A 3 27.24 1.79 -2.43
CA GLU A 3 27.79 3.06 -1.90
C GLU A 3 27.69 4.21 -2.91
N ASN A 4 27.99 3.96 -4.20
CA ASN A 4 27.84 4.97 -5.24
C ASN A 4 26.37 5.42 -5.38
N MET A 5 25.41 4.49 -5.34
CA MET A 5 23.98 4.83 -5.36
C MET A 5 23.59 5.66 -4.13
N LYS A 6 24.04 5.26 -2.94
CA LYS A 6 23.80 5.98 -1.68
C LYS A 6 24.33 7.41 -1.75
N THR A 7 25.59 7.59 -2.14
CA THR A 7 26.19 8.93 -2.30
C THR A 7 25.43 9.80 -3.30
N ARG A 8 24.96 9.21 -4.41
CA ARG A 8 24.13 9.93 -5.40
C ARG A 8 22.82 10.41 -4.78
N VAL A 9 22.11 9.54 -4.06
CA VAL A 9 20.85 9.89 -3.39
C VAL A 9 21.09 10.96 -2.32
N GLU A 10 22.10 10.79 -1.47
CA GLU A 10 22.46 11.76 -0.43
C GLU A 10 22.82 13.14 -1.02
N ASN A 11 23.51 13.17 -2.16
CA ASN A 11 23.83 14.42 -2.85
C ASN A 11 22.57 15.12 -3.38
N VAL A 12 21.63 14.37 -3.99
CA VAL A 12 20.36 14.93 -4.46
C VAL A 12 19.52 15.47 -3.29
N VAL A 13 19.46 14.74 -2.17
CA VAL A 13 18.76 15.19 -0.96
C VAL A 13 19.38 16.46 -0.40
N LYS A 14 20.72 16.56 -0.38
CA LYS A 14 21.45 17.73 0.13
C LYS A 14 21.31 18.96 -0.77
N THR A 15 21.36 18.77 -2.09
CA THR A 15 21.34 19.87 -3.07
C THR A 15 19.94 20.32 -3.45
N GLY A 16 18.94 19.44 -3.31
CA GLY A 16 17.55 19.71 -3.67
C GLY A 16 17.28 19.68 -5.18
N TYR A 17 18.24 19.31 -6.02
CA TYR A 17 18.05 19.17 -7.47
C TYR A 17 18.78 17.96 -8.04
N ILE A 18 18.25 17.44 -9.15
CA ILE A 18 18.84 16.32 -9.90
C ILE A 18 19.78 16.92 -10.95
N THR A 19 21.04 16.49 -10.96
CA THR A 19 22.03 16.87 -11.98
C THR A 19 21.67 16.29 -13.34
N GLU A 20 22.04 17.00 -14.42
CA GLU A 20 21.75 16.59 -15.82
C GLU A 20 22.22 15.18 -16.14
N GLU A 21 23.32 14.73 -15.55
CA GLU A 21 23.86 13.37 -15.72
C GLU A 21 22.86 12.25 -15.35
N TYR A 22 21.91 12.54 -14.45
CA TYR A 22 20.93 11.56 -13.96
C TYR A 22 19.51 11.82 -14.49
N ARG A 23 19.34 12.78 -15.39
CA ARG A 23 18.05 13.11 -16.00
C ARG A 23 17.75 12.16 -17.15
N SER A 24 16.76 11.28 -16.95
CA SER A 24 16.18 10.47 -18.02
C SER A 24 15.01 11.20 -18.65
N SER A 25 15.06 11.41 -19.98
CA SER A 25 13.99 12.09 -20.75
C SER A 25 12.60 11.47 -20.54
N LYS A 26 12.52 10.14 -20.30
CA LYS A 26 11.27 9.42 -20.02
C LYS A 26 10.59 9.90 -18.73
N HIS A 27 11.37 10.28 -17.71
CA HIS A 27 10.84 10.69 -16.40
C HIS A 27 10.70 12.21 -16.26
N GLU A 28 11.47 13.00 -17.02
CA GLU A 28 11.42 14.46 -16.94
C GLU A 28 10.05 15.03 -17.31
N ALA A 29 9.37 14.47 -18.31
CA ALA A 29 8.06 14.95 -18.74
C ALA A 29 7.00 14.82 -17.62
N ALA A 30 7.03 13.72 -16.88
CA ALA A 30 6.05 13.48 -15.82
C ALA A 30 6.37 14.23 -14.53
N PHE A 31 7.63 14.26 -14.10
CA PHE A 31 8.04 15.00 -12.91
C PHE A 31 8.21 16.50 -13.17
N GLY A 32 8.24 16.93 -14.43
CA GLY A 32 8.16 18.34 -14.82
C GLY A 32 6.87 19.02 -14.33
N LYS A 33 5.80 18.26 -14.11
CA LYS A 33 4.55 18.77 -13.51
C LYS A 33 4.76 19.40 -12.13
N TYR A 34 5.73 18.93 -11.35
CA TYR A 34 6.09 19.53 -10.06
C TYR A 34 6.75 20.91 -10.19
N LYS A 35 7.22 21.26 -11.39
CA LYS A 35 7.87 22.54 -11.70
C LYS A 35 6.91 23.54 -12.37
N ALA A 36 5.64 23.18 -12.57
CA ALA A 36 4.65 24.09 -13.11
C ALA A 36 4.44 25.27 -12.14
N GLU A 37 4.25 26.48 -12.67
CA GLU A 37 4.16 27.71 -11.85
C GLU A 37 2.98 27.70 -10.87
N ASP A 38 1.90 26.98 -11.22
CA ASP A 38 0.68 26.83 -10.44
C ASP A 38 0.73 25.64 -9.46
N PHE A 39 1.80 24.83 -9.47
CA PHE A 39 1.93 23.68 -8.60
C PHE A 39 2.18 24.11 -7.15
N THR A 40 1.32 23.66 -6.23
CA THR A 40 1.55 23.76 -4.79
C THR A 40 1.23 22.43 -4.10
N ILE A 41 1.70 22.23 -2.87
CA ILE A 41 1.40 21.01 -2.09
C ILE A 41 -0.09 20.79 -1.78
N HIS A 42 -0.92 21.83 -1.98
CA HIS A 42 -2.37 21.83 -1.77
C HIS A 42 -3.18 21.96 -3.08
N HIS A 43 -2.52 22.30 -4.19
CA HIS A 43 -3.14 22.50 -5.49
C HIS A 43 -2.24 21.92 -6.57
N HIS A 44 -2.58 20.72 -7.04
CA HIS A 44 -1.87 20.08 -8.14
C HIS A 44 -2.70 18.97 -8.79
N PRO A 45 -2.50 18.69 -10.09
CA PRO A 45 -3.15 17.57 -10.78
C PRO A 45 -2.63 16.21 -10.26
N PRO A 46 -3.30 15.10 -10.59
CA PRO A 46 -2.74 13.78 -10.34
C PRO A 46 -1.49 13.55 -11.20
N ILE A 47 -0.50 12.89 -10.63
CA ILE A 47 0.75 12.52 -11.29
C ILE A 47 0.91 11.01 -11.16
N ILE A 48 0.82 10.32 -12.28
CA ILE A 48 0.96 8.87 -12.37
C ILE A 48 2.07 8.61 -13.37
N GLN A 49 3.11 7.95 -12.91
CA GLN A 49 4.28 7.64 -13.72
C GLN A 49 4.66 6.18 -13.52
N VAL A 50 4.64 5.41 -14.60
CA VAL A 50 5.23 4.07 -14.62
C VAL A 50 6.74 4.26 -14.72
N VAL A 51 7.43 3.93 -13.64
CA VAL A 51 8.88 4.08 -13.48
C VAL A 51 9.61 2.90 -14.10
N SER A 52 9.09 1.69 -13.91
CA SER A 52 9.61 0.44 -14.48
C SER A 52 8.43 -0.45 -14.90
N GLU A 53 8.56 -1.15 -16.02
CA GLU A 53 7.58 -2.13 -16.51
C GLU A 53 8.24 -3.49 -16.75
N SER A 54 7.60 -4.56 -16.27
CA SER A 54 8.22 -5.89 -16.20
C SER A 54 8.56 -6.51 -17.54
N ARG A 55 7.81 -6.13 -18.57
CA ARG A 55 8.02 -6.63 -19.93
C ARG A 55 9.16 -5.91 -20.63
N GLU A 56 9.52 -4.70 -20.19
CA GLU A 56 10.56 -3.87 -20.81
C GLU A 56 11.90 -4.00 -20.09
N GLU A 57 11.88 -4.02 -18.75
CA GLU A 57 13.10 -4.00 -17.93
C GLU A 57 13.45 -5.38 -17.38
N LYS A 58 14.69 -5.79 -17.64
CA LYS A 58 15.27 -7.05 -17.15
C LYS A 58 16.48 -6.77 -16.28
N ASP A 59 16.68 -7.60 -15.26
CA ASP A 59 17.88 -7.59 -14.45
C ASP A 59 19.10 -8.14 -15.23
N VAL A 60 20.27 -8.14 -14.58
CA VAL A 60 21.51 -8.66 -15.16
C VAL A 60 21.41 -10.16 -15.50
N GLY A 61 20.54 -10.90 -14.82
CA GLY A 61 20.25 -12.31 -15.08
C GLY A 61 19.20 -12.54 -16.19
N GLY A 62 18.63 -11.47 -16.76
CA GLY A 62 17.57 -11.55 -17.77
C GLY A 62 16.17 -11.78 -17.20
N CYS A 63 16.00 -11.75 -15.87
CA CYS A 63 14.70 -11.85 -15.21
C CYS A 63 13.96 -10.51 -15.31
N CYS A 64 12.66 -10.58 -15.57
CA CYS A 64 11.78 -9.41 -15.61
C CYS A 64 11.72 -8.73 -14.24
N MET A 65 11.89 -7.40 -14.22
CA MET A 65 11.72 -6.58 -13.01
C MET A 65 10.23 -6.36 -12.70
N PRO A 66 9.80 -6.17 -11.44
CA PRO A 66 8.40 -5.86 -11.16
C PRO A 66 8.00 -4.46 -11.67
N ASN A 67 6.72 -4.28 -11.99
CA ASN A 67 6.18 -2.95 -12.31
C ASN A 67 6.35 -2.01 -11.11
N LEU A 68 6.88 -0.81 -11.35
CA LEU A 68 6.95 0.25 -10.34
C LEU A 68 6.16 1.45 -10.84
N ILE A 69 5.06 1.77 -10.18
CA ILE A 69 4.18 2.89 -10.52
C ILE A 69 4.24 3.93 -9.41
N TYR A 70 4.66 5.14 -9.76
CA TYR A 70 4.59 6.30 -8.88
C TYR A 70 3.21 6.94 -9.01
N VAL A 71 2.55 7.20 -7.87
CA VAL A 71 1.23 7.82 -7.81
C VAL A 71 1.26 8.99 -6.83
N SER A 72 0.87 10.17 -7.34
CA SER A 72 0.50 11.34 -6.56
C SER A 72 -0.93 11.68 -6.89
N ARG A 73 -1.82 11.63 -5.89
CA ARG A 73 -3.24 11.98 -6.06
C ARG A 73 -3.40 13.47 -6.38
N GLN A 74 -4.50 13.84 -7.01
CA GLN A 74 -4.87 15.25 -7.14
C GLN A 74 -5.11 15.88 -5.77
N LYS A 75 -4.76 17.16 -5.63
CA LYS A 75 -5.19 17.99 -4.50
C LYS A 75 -5.73 19.31 -5.01
N ILE A 76 -6.83 19.76 -4.41
CA ILE A 76 -7.43 21.06 -4.64
C ILE A 76 -7.80 21.64 -3.26
N PRO A 77 -7.58 22.93 -2.99
CA PRO A 77 -7.85 23.52 -1.67
C PRO A 77 -9.29 23.37 -1.16
N THR A 78 -10.25 23.21 -2.07
CA THR A 78 -11.69 23.08 -1.75
C THR A 78 -12.11 21.66 -1.41
N SER A 79 -11.27 20.65 -1.67
CA SER A 79 -11.61 19.24 -1.44
C SER A 79 -10.74 18.65 -0.31
N PRO A 80 -11.35 18.05 0.72
CA PRO A 80 -10.60 17.39 1.79
C PRO A 80 -9.86 16.17 1.23
N HIS A 81 -8.57 16.05 1.54
CA HIS A 81 -7.74 14.97 1.00
C HIS A 81 -7.62 13.75 1.92
N HIS A 82 -8.28 13.76 3.09
CA HIS A 82 -8.40 12.61 4.00
C HIS A 82 -7.07 11.88 4.36
N PHE A 83 -5.98 12.64 4.53
CA PHE A 83 -4.64 12.16 4.95
C PHE A 83 -4.24 10.80 4.33
N LYS A 84 -3.91 9.79 5.16
CA LYS A 84 -3.48 8.44 4.74
C LYS A 84 -4.62 7.65 4.12
N ALA A 85 -5.81 7.68 4.71
CA ALA A 85 -6.99 6.96 4.21
C ALA A 85 -7.30 7.31 2.74
N GLY A 86 -7.35 8.60 2.41
CA GLY A 86 -7.56 9.03 1.03
C GLY A 86 -6.40 8.66 0.09
N ALA A 87 -5.19 8.42 0.62
CA ALA A 87 -4.03 8.11 -0.21
C ALA A 87 -4.07 6.62 -0.57
N LEU A 88 -4.38 5.79 0.42
CA LEU A 88 -4.63 4.38 0.24
C LEU A 88 -5.82 4.13 -0.69
N ASN A 89 -6.93 4.87 -0.56
CA ASN A 89 -8.08 4.75 -1.47
C ASN A 89 -7.75 5.11 -2.92
N VAL A 90 -6.93 6.14 -3.15
CA VAL A 90 -6.44 6.45 -4.51
C VAL A 90 -5.55 5.32 -5.03
N LEU A 91 -4.64 4.79 -4.19
CA LEU A 91 -3.77 3.66 -4.58
C LEU A 91 -4.58 2.41 -4.92
N LEU A 92 -5.64 2.09 -4.16
CA LEU A 92 -6.53 0.97 -4.45
C LEU A 92 -7.18 1.13 -5.84
N ARG A 93 -7.76 2.31 -6.12
CA ARG A 93 -8.41 2.60 -7.41
C ARG A 93 -7.43 2.57 -8.57
N VAL A 94 -6.25 3.20 -8.42
CA VAL A 94 -5.21 3.19 -9.46
C VAL A 94 -4.67 1.79 -9.68
N SER A 95 -4.48 0.99 -8.62
CA SER A 95 -4.03 -0.40 -8.72
C SER A 95 -5.04 -1.27 -9.49
N ALA A 96 -6.34 -1.10 -9.21
CA ALA A 96 -7.41 -1.82 -9.88
C ALA A 96 -7.40 -1.56 -11.40
N VAL A 97 -7.32 -0.31 -11.84
CA VAL A 97 -7.33 0.00 -13.29
C VAL A 97 -6.01 -0.32 -14.01
N THR A 98 -4.90 -0.45 -13.29
CA THR A 98 -3.57 -0.68 -13.90
C THR A 98 -3.15 -2.15 -13.92
N THR A 99 -3.45 -2.90 -12.86
CA THR A 99 -2.98 -4.30 -12.71
C THR A 99 -4.06 -5.24 -12.17
N ASN A 100 -5.07 -4.70 -11.51
CA ASN A 100 -6.14 -5.40 -10.79
C ASN A 100 -5.69 -6.63 -9.99
N ALA A 101 -4.65 -6.46 -9.16
CA ALA A 101 -4.17 -7.54 -8.32
C ALA A 101 -5.22 -7.94 -7.25
N PRO A 102 -5.49 -9.24 -7.05
CA PRO A 102 -6.51 -9.71 -6.09
C PRO A 102 -6.09 -9.57 -4.62
N THR A 103 -4.82 -9.26 -4.37
CA THR A 103 -4.25 -9.12 -3.02
C THR A 103 -3.39 -7.87 -2.97
N ILE A 104 -3.56 -7.08 -1.92
CA ILE A 104 -2.92 -5.77 -1.76
C ILE A 104 -2.21 -5.71 -0.41
N LEU A 105 -0.88 -5.65 -0.48
CA LEU A 105 -0.01 -5.44 0.69
C LEU A 105 0.30 -3.96 0.84
N THR A 106 -0.12 -3.38 1.96
CA THR A 106 0.23 -2.01 2.34
C THR A 106 1.44 -2.02 3.28
N LEU A 107 2.45 -1.23 2.97
CA LEU A 107 3.66 -1.11 3.79
C LEU A 107 3.93 0.35 4.09
N ASP A 108 4.17 0.65 5.36
CA ASP A 108 4.64 1.96 5.79
C ASP A 108 6.12 2.15 5.41
N CYS A 109 6.55 3.41 5.25
CA CYS A 109 7.87 3.75 4.71
C CYS A 109 9.05 3.42 5.66
N ASP A 110 8.75 3.23 6.94
CA ASP A 110 9.69 2.77 7.95
C ASP A 110 9.74 1.24 8.06
N MET A 111 8.88 0.49 7.35
CA MET A 111 8.85 -0.97 7.41
C MET A 111 9.65 -1.60 6.27
N VAL A 112 10.39 -2.67 6.59
CA VAL A 112 11.10 -3.50 5.60
C VAL A 112 10.81 -4.97 5.85
N SER A 113 10.71 -5.76 4.77
CA SER A 113 10.63 -7.22 4.91
C SER A 113 12.01 -7.78 5.18
N ASN A 114 12.15 -8.59 6.24
CA ASN A 114 13.41 -9.25 6.59
C ASN A 114 13.58 -10.60 5.89
N ASP A 115 12.49 -11.14 5.35
CA ASP A 115 12.44 -12.46 4.76
C ASP A 115 11.78 -12.37 3.38
N PRO A 116 12.53 -12.58 2.28
CA PRO A 116 11.99 -12.49 0.92
C PRO A 116 10.90 -13.53 0.64
N SER A 117 10.77 -14.57 1.47
CA SER A 117 9.69 -15.56 1.37
C SER A 117 8.38 -15.11 2.03
N THR A 118 8.36 -13.95 2.72
CA THR A 118 7.18 -13.44 3.42
C THR A 118 5.94 -13.34 2.54
N PRO A 119 5.99 -12.77 1.31
CA PRO A 119 4.81 -12.72 0.45
C PRO A 119 4.29 -14.11 0.07
N PHE A 120 5.17 -15.08 -0.20
CA PHE A 120 4.77 -16.46 -0.51
C PHE A 120 4.09 -17.14 0.66
N LYS A 121 4.68 -16.99 1.85
CA LYS A 121 4.15 -17.48 3.12
C LYS A 121 2.75 -16.95 3.42
N MET A 122 2.52 -15.68 3.11
CA MET A 122 1.24 -15.01 3.26
C MET A 122 0.20 -15.54 2.26
N LEU A 123 0.61 -15.73 0.99
CA LEU A 123 -0.24 -16.33 -0.04
C LEU A 123 -0.68 -17.76 0.31
N CYS A 124 0.17 -18.55 0.98
CA CYS A 124 -0.21 -19.89 1.42
C CYS A 124 -1.45 -19.88 2.31
N TYR A 125 -1.64 -18.87 3.16
CA TYR A 125 -2.83 -18.77 4.00
C TYR A 125 -4.06 -18.32 3.24
N PHE A 126 -3.89 -17.40 2.27
CA PHE A 126 -5.01 -16.95 1.43
C PHE A 126 -5.51 -18.03 0.47
N MET A 127 -4.61 -18.88 -0.03
CA MET A 127 -4.96 -19.98 -0.93
C MET A 127 -5.39 -21.25 -0.18
N ASP A 128 -5.37 -21.26 1.15
CA ASP A 128 -5.82 -22.41 1.93
C ASP A 128 -7.35 -22.49 1.94
N ASN A 129 -7.93 -23.57 1.41
CA ASN A 129 -9.39 -23.70 1.30
C ASN A 129 -10.14 -23.71 2.66
N SER A 130 -9.44 -23.98 3.76
CA SER A 130 -10.05 -24.00 5.11
C SER A 130 -9.95 -22.65 5.83
N ILE A 131 -8.92 -21.87 5.55
CA ILE A 131 -8.63 -20.59 6.22
C ILE A 131 -8.91 -19.39 5.31
N GLY A 132 -8.48 -19.47 4.05
CA GLY A 132 -8.53 -18.41 3.04
C GLY A 132 -9.88 -17.73 2.88
N PRO A 133 -11.01 -18.47 2.77
CA PRO A 133 -12.34 -17.86 2.67
C PRO A 133 -12.70 -16.93 3.84
N ASN A 134 -12.11 -17.14 5.02
CA ASN A 134 -12.37 -16.36 6.24
C ASN A 134 -11.21 -15.43 6.63
N LEU A 135 -10.17 -15.34 5.79
CA LEU A 135 -8.94 -14.59 6.09
C LEU A 135 -8.93 -13.25 5.33
N ALA A 136 -9.49 -12.23 5.96
CA ALA A 136 -9.51 -10.88 5.39
C ALA A 136 -8.18 -10.12 5.58
N MET A 137 -7.44 -10.41 6.66
CA MET A 137 -6.24 -9.66 7.06
C MET A 137 -5.18 -10.55 7.72
N PHE A 138 -3.92 -10.30 7.37
CA PHE A 138 -2.75 -10.88 8.03
C PHE A 138 -2.13 -9.83 8.95
N SER A 139 -1.59 -10.23 10.09
CA SER A 139 -0.85 -9.34 10.99
C SER A 139 0.59 -9.82 11.08
N SER A 140 1.52 -9.01 10.57
CA SER A 140 2.94 -9.27 10.80
C SER A 140 3.29 -8.94 12.23
N GLN A 141 3.91 -9.88 12.94
CA GLN A 141 4.43 -9.62 14.29
C GLN A 141 5.47 -8.49 14.23
N PHE A 142 5.13 -7.36 14.85
CA PHE A 142 6.06 -6.28 15.11
C PHE A 142 7.10 -6.78 16.11
N VAL A 143 8.37 -6.66 15.75
CA VAL A 143 9.47 -6.74 16.71
C VAL A 143 10.19 -5.42 16.68
N SER A 144 10.00 -4.60 17.71
CA SER A 144 10.94 -3.53 17.98
C SER A 144 12.23 -4.20 18.45
N MET A 145 13.33 -3.96 17.74
CA MET A 145 14.66 -4.30 18.25
C MET A 145 15.08 -3.21 19.25
N GLY A 146 14.32 -3.10 20.34
CA GLY A 146 14.61 -2.20 21.45
C GLY A 146 15.84 -2.67 22.24
N SER A 147 16.45 -1.75 23.00
CA SER A 147 17.46 -2.13 24.00
C SER A 147 16.88 -3.20 24.93
N LYS A 148 17.70 -4.13 25.43
CA LYS A 148 17.25 -5.18 26.38
C LYS A 148 16.47 -4.64 27.60
N ALA A 149 16.69 -3.38 27.96
CA ALA A 149 16.01 -2.73 29.07
C ALA A 149 14.59 -2.26 28.73
N ASP A 150 14.26 -2.03 27.45
CA ASP A 150 12.98 -1.52 26.92
C ASP A 150 12.27 -0.54 27.88
N ILE A 151 13.01 0.47 28.36
CA ILE A 151 12.55 1.36 29.43
C ILE A 151 11.33 2.19 29.03
N TYR A 152 11.10 2.35 27.72
CA TYR A 152 9.96 3.08 27.16
C TYR A 152 8.82 2.14 26.75
N SER A 153 8.94 0.83 26.99
CA SER A 153 7.97 -0.19 26.58
C SER A 153 7.58 -0.11 25.09
N SER A 154 8.54 0.28 24.25
CA SER A 154 8.32 0.55 22.82
C SER A 154 8.24 -0.73 21.99
N GLU A 155 8.54 -1.90 22.58
CA GLU A 155 8.20 -3.19 21.99
C GLU A 155 6.70 -3.46 21.96
N PHE A 156 5.90 -2.72 22.76
CA PHE A 156 4.44 -2.89 22.83
C PHE A 156 4.02 -4.38 22.92
N LYS A 157 4.77 -5.18 23.71
CA LYS A 157 4.66 -6.64 23.79
C LYS A 157 3.23 -7.13 23.97
N ARG A 158 2.42 -6.42 24.75
CA ARG A 158 1.02 -6.77 24.97
C ARG A 158 0.22 -6.74 23.66
N VAL A 159 0.39 -5.69 22.85
CA VAL A 159 -0.38 -5.47 21.63
C VAL A 159 0.10 -6.39 20.51
N TYR A 160 1.41 -6.60 20.36
CA TYR A 160 1.96 -7.32 19.19
C TYR A 160 2.38 -8.77 19.45
N HIS A 161 2.61 -9.18 20.70
CA HIS A 161 3.01 -10.56 21.03
C HIS A 161 1.92 -11.30 21.81
N ILE A 162 1.36 -10.68 22.86
CA ILE A 162 0.47 -11.38 23.80
C ILE A 162 -0.96 -11.45 23.26
N ASN A 163 -1.54 -10.29 22.94
CA ASN A 163 -2.93 -10.19 22.49
C ASN A 163 -3.19 -10.98 21.20
N PRO A 164 -2.37 -10.91 20.14
CA PRO A 164 -2.68 -11.60 18.88
C PRO A 164 -2.72 -13.12 19.06
N ILE A 165 -1.81 -13.69 19.86
CA ILE A 165 -1.77 -15.14 20.14
C ILE A 165 -2.99 -15.57 20.95
N GLY A 166 -3.38 -14.78 21.96
CA GLY A 166 -4.56 -15.08 22.78
C GLY A 166 -5.88 -14.91 22.04
N LEU A 167 -5.97 -13.89 21.18
CA LEU A 167 -7.16 -13.57 20.37
C LEU A 167 -7.28 -14.44 19.11
N ASN A 168 -6.22 -15.16 18.73
CA ASN A 168 -6.24 -16.10 17.60
C ASN A 168 -7.35 -17.15 17.73
N GLY A 169 -7.60 -17.65 18.95
CA GLY A 169 -8.68 -18.61 19.22
C GLY A 169 -10.09 -18.01 19.21
N LEU A 170 -10.20 -16.68 19.23
CA LEU A 170 -11.48 -15.93 19.24
C LEU A 170 -11.73 -15.19 17.92
N SER A 171 -10.88 -15.40 16.90
CA SER A 171 -10.99 -14.72 15.61
C SER A 171 -11.01 -13.19 15.72
N ALA A 172 -10.28 -12.61 16.70
CA ALA A 172 -10.30 -11.19 16.98
C ALA A 172 -8.98 -10.51 16.55
N LEU A 173 -9.08 -9.58 15.59
CA LEU A 173 -7.93 -9.01 14.90
C LEU A 173 -7.14 -8.02 15.77
N THR A 174 -5.81 -8.10 15.67
CA THR A 174 -4.89 -7.02 16.01
C THR A 174 -4.05 -6.74 14.75
N THR A 175 -4.25 -5.57 14.16
CA THR A 175 -3.88 -5.16 12.80
C THR A 175 -2.39 -5.26 12.46
N LEU A 176 -2.06 -5.67 11.21
CA LEU A 176 -1.17 -4.90 10.32
C LEU A 176 -1.28 -5.24 8.80
N GLY A 177 -1.83 -4.30 8.02
CA GLY A 177 -1.28 -3.93 6.70
C GLY A 177 -1.55 -4.79 5.45
N LEU A 178 -2.52 -5.70 5.44
CA LEU A 178 -2.77 -6.52 4.26
C LEU A 178 -4.26 -6.78 4.02
N VAL A 179 -4.67 -6.66 2.76
CA VAL A 179 -6.03 -6.85 2.28
C VAL A 179 -6.05 -7.93 1.22
N HIS A 180 -6.86 -8.98 1.41
CA HIS A 180 -7.12 -10.02 0.42
C HIS A 180 -8.59 -10.06 0.04
N SER A 181 -8.87 -10.32 -1.23
CA SER A 181 -10.21 -10.59 -1.71
C SER A 181 -10.24 -12.03 -2.23
N SER A 182 -11.05 -12.86 -1.57
CA SER A 182 -11.33 -14.22 -2.03
C SER A 182 -12.32 -14.19 -3.19
N ALA A 183 -12.18 -15.13 -4.13
CA ALA A 183 -13.02 -15.20 -5.32
C ALA A 183 -14.44 -15.77 -5.06
N ASP A 184 -14.72 -16.24 -3.83
CA ASP A 184 -15.97 -16.89 -3.46
C ASP A 184 -17.05 -15.86 -3.04
N GLY A 185 -17.53 -15.11 -4.03
CA GLY A 185 -18.76 -14.33 -3.95
C GLY A 185 -18.74 -13.07 -3.05
N PRO A 186 -19.79 -12.23 -3.15
CA PRO A 186 -19.87 -10.93 -2.46
C PRO A 186 -19.97 -11.01 -0.92
N SER A 187 -20.02 -12.21 -0.35
CA SER A 187 -20.17 -12.41 1.10
C SER A 187 -18.84 -12.42 1.85
N MET A 188 -17.69 -12.55 1.16
CA MET A 188 -16.40 -12.87 1.80
C MET A 188 -15.20 -12.09 1.26
N ALA A 189 -15.42 -11.11 0.38
CA ALA A 189 -14.40 -10.14 0.00
C ALA A 189 -14.13 -9.17 1.17
N SER A 190 -12.88 -8.75 1.36
CA SER A 190 -12.56 -7.70 2.34
C SER A 190 -13.44 -6.47 2.08
N PRO A 191 -14.05 -5.85 3.12
CA PRO A 191 -15.06 -4.79 2.99
C PRO A 191 -14.51 -3.53 2.30
N ILE A 192 -13.19 -3.45 2.14
CA ILE A 192 -12.51 -2.46 1.32
C ILE A 192 -12.95 -2.54 -0.15
N ILE A 193 -13.38 -3.71 -0.65
CA ILE A 193 -13.71 -3.99 -2.07
C ILE A 193 -15.08 -4.70 -2.24
N THR A 194 -15.99 -4.62 -1.26
CA THR A 194 -17.25 -5.42 -1.27
C THR A 194 -18.45 -4.71 -1.91
N ILE A 195 -18.31 -3.45 -2.33
CA ILE A 195 -19.43 -2.71 -2.96
C ILE A 195 -19.22 -2.71 -4.47
N MET A 196 -20.31 -2.94 -5.22
CA MET A 196 -20.29 -2.86 -6.69
C MET A 196 -19.62 -1.55 -7.11
N PRO A 197 -18.48 -1.63 -7.80
CA PRO A 197 -17.75 -0.45 -8.19
C PRO A 197 -18.55 0.36 -9.21
N GLU A 198 -18.29 1.66 -9.25
CA GLU A 198 -19.00 2.59 -10.13
C GLU A 198 -18.68 2.36 -11.62
N ILE A 199 -17.52 1.74 -11.90
CA ILE A 199 -17.05 1.40 -13.25
C ILE A 199 -16.60 -0.07 -13.33
N PRO A 200 -16.72 -0.74 -14.50
CA PRO A 200 -16.33 -2.14 -14.67
C PRO A 200 -14.85 -2.43 -14.35
N GLU A 201 -13.94 -1.50 -14.62
CA GLU A 201 -12.50 -1.68 -14.43
C GLU A 201 -12.07 -1.75 -12.96
N LEU A 202 -12.98 -1.43 -12.04
CA LEU A 202 -12.77 -1.56 -10.60
C LEU A 202 -13.40 -2.86 -10.05
N THR A 203 -14.02 -3.70 -10.88
CA THR A 203 -14.55 -4.99 -10.41
C THR A 203 -13.41 -5.97 -10.16
N LEU A 204 -13.56 -6.81 -9.13
CA LEU A 204 -12.55 -7.77 -8.71
C LEU A 204 -12.19 -8.81 -9.79
N ASP A 205 -13.14 -9.11 -10.67
CA ASP A 205 -13.02 -10.07 -11.77
C ASP A 205 -12.52 -9.44 -13.08
N TYR A 206 -12.33 -8.12 -13.12
CA TYR A 206 -11.85 -7.43 -14.31
C TYR A 206 -10.40 -7.81 -14.62
N VAL A 207 -10.13 -8.29 -15.83
CA VAL A 207 -8.77 -8.62 -16.26
C VAL A 207 -8.21 -7.45 -17.08
N VAL A 208 -7.14 -6.83 -16.58
CA VAL A 208 -6.42 -5.78 -17.32
C VAL A 208 -5.51 -6.46 -18.35
N GLU A 209 -5.97 -6.53 -19.60
CA GLU A 209 -5.20 -7.15 -20.69
C GLU A 209 -4.10 -6.23 -21.27
N LYS A 210 -4.31 -4.91 -21.17
CA LYS A 210 -3.44 -3.91 -21.79
C LYS A 210 -2.17 -3.67 -20.94
N PRO A 211 -1.03 -3.31 -21.56
CA PRO A 211 0.15 -2.87 -20.84
C PRO A 211 -0.12 -1.65 -19.95
N VAL A 212 0.67 -1.47 -18.89
CA VAL A 212 0.44 -0.38 -17.91
C VAL A 212 0.71 0.98 -18.54
N HIS A 213 1.59 1.03 -19.55
CA HIS A 213 1.88 2.22 -20.34
C HIS A 213 0.80 2.57 -21.39
N ASP A 214 -0.25 1.75 -21.55
CA ASP A 214 -1.32 2.05 -22.50
C ASP A 214 -2.01 3.37 -22.16
N ARG A 215 -2.25 4.19 -23.19
CA ARG A 215 -2.81 5.53 -23.01
C ARG A 215 -4.18 5.51 -22.33
N ALA A 216 -5.04 4.54 -22.66
CA ALA A 216 -6.37 4.46 -22.07
C ALA A 216 -6.29 4.08 -20.58
N ILE A 217 -5.35 3.20 -20.21
CA ILE A 217 -5.09 2.82 -18.82
C ILE A 217 -4.58 4.03 -18.03
N LEU A 218 -3.63 4.81 -18.57
CA LEU A 218 -3.11 6.00 -17.91
C LEU A 218 -4.14 7.13 -17.79
N GLU A 219 -4.97 7.34 -18.81
CA GLU A 219 -6.08 8.31 -18.78
C GLU A 219 -7.11 7.92 -17.70
N LEU A 220 -7.49 6.64 -17.63
CA LEU A 220 -8.39 6.14 -16.59
C LEU A 220 -7.76 6.23 -15.20
N ALA A 221 -6.48 5.89 -15.06
CA ALA A 221 -5.74 6.02 -13.80
C ALA A 221 -5.73 7.48 -13.31
N HIS A 222 -5.54 8.45 -14.22
CA HIS A 222 -5.64 9.87 -13.87
C HIS A 222 -7.04 10.28 -13.43
N TYR A 223 -8.08 9.77 -14.10
CA TYR A 223 -9.47 10.02 -13.72
C TYR A 223 -9.80 9.49 -12.32
N VAL A 224 -9.45 8.23 -12.02
CA VAL A 224 -9.70 7.64 -10.71
C VAL A 224 -8.78 8.18 -9.60
N ALA A 225 -7.70 8.88 -9.95
CA ALA A 225 -6.83 9.59 -8.98
C ALA A 225 -7.26 11.05 -8.73
N SER A 226 -8.33 11.51 -9.39
CA SER A 226 -8.86 12.86 -9.21
C SER A 226 -9.53 13.03 -7.84
N SER A 227 -9.53 14.27 -7.35
CA SER A 227 -10.23 14.62 -6.11
C SER A 227 -11.75 14.65 -6.28
N GLU A 228 -12.22 14.76 -7.51
CA GLU A 228 -13.65 14.81 -7.84
C GLU A 228 -14.26 13.43 -7.98
N TYR A 229 -13.46 12.39 -8.27
CA TYR A 229 -13.99 11.03 -8.43
C TYR A 229 -14.79 10.59 -7.19
N GLU A 230 -14.36 10.97 -5.99
CA GLU A 230 -15.03 10.54 -4.76
C GLU A 230 -16.38 11.25 -4.53
N ASN A 231 -16.67 12.33 -5.26
CA ASN A 231 -17.94 13.03 -5.17
C ASN A 231 -19.08 12.11 -5.60
N GLN A 232 -20.08 11.95 -4.73
CA GLN A 232 -21.26 11.10 -4.97
C GLN A 232 -20.95 9.60 -5.05
N THR A 233 -19.74 9.18 -4.67
CA THR A 233 -19.39 7.78 -4.50
C THR A 233 -19.48 7.36 -3.03
N LYS A 234 -19.29 6.06 -2.81
CA LYS A 234 -19.24 5.48 -1.46
C LYS A 234 -17.82 5.35 -0.90
N TRP A 235 -16.81 5.85 -1.62
CA TRP A 235 -15.41 5.83 -1.17
C TRP A 235 -15.22 6.62 0.12
N GLY A 236 -14.52 6.01 1.08
CA GLY A 236 -14.25 6.57 2.39
C GLY A 236 -15.42 6.54 3.39
N SER A 237 -16.64 6.27 2.95
CA SER A 237 -17.80 6.09 3.83
C SER A 237 -18.16 4.62 4.00
N GLU A 238 -18.31 3.89 2.89
CA GLU A 238 -18.65 2.47 2.88
C GLU A 238 -17.61 1.61 2.14
N VAL A 239 -16.84 2.20 1.21
CA VAL A 239 -15.82 1.53 0.39
C VAL A 239 -14.43 2.02 0.78
N GLY A 240 -13.45 1.11 0.76
CA GLY A 240 -12.07 1.45 1.04
C GLY A 240 -11.78 1.74 2.52
N PHE A 241 -10.71 2.50 2.75
CA PHE A 241 -10.33 3.03 4.05
C PHE A 241 -11.29 4.14 4.48
N ARG A 242 -11.88 3.99 5.67
CA ARG A 242 -12.86 4.93 6.26
C ARG A 242 -12.28 6.31 6.52
N TYR A 243 -13.02 7.35 6.16
CA TYR A 243 -12.72 8.76 6.43
C TYR A 243 -13.28 9.19 7.79
N GLY A 244 -12.70 10.25 8.35
CA GLY A 244 -13.15 10.83 9.62
C GLY A 244 -12.60 10.15 10.88
N SER A 245 -11.80 9.08 10.73
CA SER A 245 -11.01 8.49 11.81
C SER A 245 -9.57 9.02 11.78
N LEU A 246 -9.00 9.26 12.96
CA LEU A 246 -7.56 9.50 13.13
C LEU A 246 -6.76 8.18 13.19
N VAL A 247 -7.46 7.04 13.27
CA VAL A 247 -6.89 5.69 13.32
C VAL A 247 -7.55 4.86 12.21
N GLU A 248 -7.22 5.25 10.98
CA GLU A 248 -7.73 4.66 9.74
C GLU A 248 -7.35 3.19 9.57
N ASP A 249 -6.30 2.72 10.25
CA ASP A 249 -5.86 1.33 10.16
C ASP A 249 -6.78 0.37 10.96
N TYR A 250 -7.42 0.86 12.03
CA TYR A 250 -8.26 0.05 12.92
C TYR A 250 -9.75 0.04 12.53
N THR A 251 -10.21 1.14 11.92
CA THR A 251 -11.64 1.36 11.68
C THR A 251 -12.24 0.38 10.65
N PRO A 252 -11.61 0.13 9.48
CA PRO A 252 -12.11 -0.83 8.49
C PRO A 252 -12.21 -2.27 9.03
N VAL A 253 -11.32 -2.62 9.97
CA VAL A 253 -11.29 -3.93 10.63
C VAL A 253 -12.50 -4.13 11.53
N ILE A 254 -12.83 -3.12 12.33
CA ILE A 254 -13.99 -3.19 13.23
C ILE A 254 -15.27 -3.27 12.42
N ASP A 255 -15.37 -2.49 11.33
CA ASP A 255 -16.53 -2.58 10.44
C ASP A 255 -16.66 -3.97 9.81
N TYR A 256 -15.55 -4.65 9.47
CA TYR A 256 -15.58 -6.04 8.99
C TYR A 256 -16.14 -7.00 10.03
N ILE A 257 -15.56 -6.97 11.25
CA ILE A 257 -15.95 -7.88 12.34
C ILE A 257 -17.44 -7.71 12.67
N VAL A 258 -17.95 -6.48 12.61
CA VAL A 258 -19.36 -6.16 12.90
C VAL A 258 -20.31 -6.60 11.77
N ARG A 259 -19.85 -6.62 10.51
CA ARG A 259 -20.69 -6.92 9.34
C ARG A 259 -20.72 -8.40 8.94
N ASP A 260 -19.54 -9.01 8.80
CA ASP A 260 -19.40 -10.31 8.10
C ASP A 260 -18.90 -11.45 9.02
N GLY A 261 -18.64 -11.14 10.30
CA GLY A 261 -18.28 -12.12 11.31
C GLY A 261 -16.77 -12.33 11.48
N SER A 262 -16.42 -13.44 12.15
CA SER A 262 -15.13 -13.75 12.78
C SER A 262 -13.95 -13.96 11.81
N PRO A 263 -13.00 -13.00 11.65
CA PRO A 263 -11.81 -13.22 10.83
C PRO A 263 -10.88 -14.28 11.43
N CYS A 264 -10.51 -15.27 10.64
CA CYS A 264 -9.43 -16.17 11.02
C CYS A 264 -8.10 -15.41 11.01
N ILE A 265 -7.20 -15.68 11.97
CA ILE A 265 -5.87 -15.08 12.01
C ILE A 265 -4.84 -16.14 11.70
N ALA A 266 -3.93 -15.79 10.79
CA ALA A 266 -2.71 -16.54 10.58
C ALA A 266 -1.54 -15.75 11.16
N ALA A 267 -1.02 -16.17 12.31
CA ALA A 267 0.20 -15.61 12.87
C ALA A 267 1.39 -16.51 12.53
N GLN A 268 2.34 -16.00 11.73
CA GLN A 268 3.59 -16.71 11.53
C GLN A 268 4.57 -16.46 12.67
N LYS A 269 5.41 -17.48 12.91
CA LYS A 269 6.45 -17.42 13.94
C LYS A 269 7.67 -16.67 13.40
N GLY A 270 7.89 -15.45 13.86
CA GLY A 270 9.09 -14.65 13.59
C GLY A 270 8.82 -13.26 12.97
N PRO A 271 9.80 -12.33 13.03
CA PRO A 271 9.65 -10.97 12.51
C PRO A 271 9.80 -10.93 10.99
N HIS A 272 8.69 -11.00 10.27
CA HIS A 272 8.68 -10.93 8.81
C HIS A 272 8.85 -9.51 8.26
N PHE A 273 8.40 -8.52 9.03
CA PHE A 273 8.63 -7.10 8.76
C PHE A 273 9.20 -6.42 10.00
N CYS A 274 10.21 -5.57 9.83
CA CYS A 274 10.80 -4.77 10.90
C CYS A 274 10.79 -3.29 10.55
N PRO A 275 10.62 -2.40 11.55
CA PRO A 275 10.91 -1.00 11.37
C PRO A 275 12.42 -0.79 11.12
N ARG A 276 12.76 0.20 10.31
CA ARG A 276 14.14 0.55 9.96
C ARG A 276 14.85 1.04 11.22
N CYS A 277 15.83 0.28 11.72
CA CYS A 277 16.69 0.75 12.81
C CYS A 277 17.51 1.95 12.33
N GLN A 278 17.36 3.10 12.99
CA GLN A 278 18.41 4.11 12.96
C GLN A 278 19.67 3.48 13.59
N SER A 279 20.81 3.61 12.92
CA SER A 279 22.10 3.17 13.45
C SER A 279 22.34 3.74 14.85
N PRO A 280 22.98 3.01 15.78
CA PRO A 280 23.25 3.49 17.16
C PRO A 280 24.21 4.69 17.26
N SER A 281 24.63 5.30 16.14
CA SER A 281 25.61 6.38 16.11
C SER A 281 24.97 7.76 16.26
N MET A 282 24.18 7.95 17.32
CA MET A 282 23.96 9.26 17.91
C MET A 282 24.21 9.10 19.41
N THR A 283 25.49 9.10 19.77
CA THR A 283 25.91 9.49 21.11
C THR A 283 25.52 10.95 21.32
N TRP A 284 24.69 11.19 22.33
CA TRP A 284 24.49 12.52 22.92
C TRP A 284 25.81 13.06 23.48
#